data_AF-A0A355GE51-F1
#
_entry.id   AF-A0A355GE51-F1
#
_cell.length_a   1.000
_cell.length_b   1.000
_cell.length_c   1.000
_cell.angle_alpha   90.00
_cell.angle_beta   90.00
_cell.angle_gamma   90.00
#
_symmetry.space_group_name_H-M   'P 1'
#
loop_
_entity.id
_entity.type
_entity.pdbx_description
1 polymer ?
#
loop_
_entity_poly.entity_id
_entity_poly.type
_entity_poly.pdbx_seq_one_letter_code
_entity_poly.pdbx_strand_id
1 'polypeptide(L)'
;QTKLLALEHIEPGSLPADLDWLQRQAIASRPELHAQLATLEKDRQALNLARLAYKPDVTLGATWIDVGSTGVSPVANGNDSFLITAGIT
;
A
#
# COMPACT_ATOMS: atom_id res chain seq x y z
N GLN A 1 -2.08 16.51 21.78
CA GLN A 1 -2.44 17.80 21.17
C GLN A 1 -1.66 18.89 21.91
N THR A 2 -0.56 19.38 21.35
CA THR A 2 0.25 20.43 21.99
C THR A 2 -0.49 21.75 21.83
N LYS A 3 -1.08 22.26 22.92
CA LYS A 3 -1.84 23.51 22.92
C LYS A 3 -0.84 24.67 22.84
N LEU A 4 -0.69 25.22 21.64
CA LEU A 4 0.14 26.41 21.42
C LEU A 4 -0.58 27.61 22.07
N LEU A 5 0.05 28.20 23.08
CA LEU A 5 -0.41 29.43 23.71
C LEU A 5 0.31 30.61 23.04
N ALA A 6 -0.45 31.63 22.64
CA ALA A 6 0.13 32.87 22.16
C ALA A 6 0.77 33.60 23.37
N LEU A 7 2.03 33.99 23.23
CA LEU A 7 2.70 34.84 24.21
C LEU A 7 2.20 36.27 24.00
N GLU A 8 1.59 36.86 25.04
CA GLU A 8 1.02 38.21 25.02
C GLU A 8 2.09 39.32 24.93
N HIS A 9 3.34 39.00 25.28
CA HIS A 9 4.46 39.91 25.22
C HIS A 9 5.75 39.19 24.80
N ILE A 10 6.45 39.76 23.82
CA ILE A 10 7.77 39.29 23.36
C ILE A 10 8.75 40.43 23.65
N GLU A 11 9.74 40.17 24.50
CA GLU A 11 10.78 41.14 24.84
C GLU A 11 11.53 41.58 23.57
N PRO A 12 11.68 42.88 23.31
CA PRO A 12 12.37 43.38 22.12
C PRO A 12 13.84 42.94 22.14
N GLY A 13 14.20 42.05 21.21
CA GLY A 13 15.52 41.40 21.14
C GLY A 13 15.50 39.87 21.33
N SER A 14 14.36 39.29 21.70
CA SER A 14 14.17 37.83 21.85
C SER A 14 13.58 37.15 20.61
N LEU A 15 13.37 37.90 19.51
CA LEU A 15 12.87 37.35 18.25
C LEU A 15 13.93 36.47 17.58
N PRO A 16 13.61 35.19 17.30
CA PRO A 16 14.48 34.31 16.54
C PRO A 16 14.81 34.93 15.19
N ALA A 17 16.08 34.86 14.79
CA ALA A 17 16.57 35.52 13.58
C ALA A 17 15.94 34.99 12.28
N ASP A 18 15.37 33.79 12.31
CA ASP A 18 14.77 33.12 11.16
C ASP A 18 13.37 32.59 11.50
N LEU A 19 12.38 33.46 11.36
CA LEU A 19 10.96 33.13 11.52
C LEU A 19 10.47 32.13 10.47
N ASP A 20 11.05 32.16 9.26
CA ASP A 20 10.70 31.26 8.16
C ASP A 20 11.13 29.82 8.47
N TRP A 21 12.27 29.64 9.13
CA TRP A 21 12.70 28.34 9.65
C TRP A 21 11.76 27.81 10.73
N LEU A 22 11.35 28.65 11.70
CA LEU A 22 10.39 28.25 12.74
C LEU A 22 9.02 27.89 12.17
N GLN A 23 8.55 28.64 11.17
CA GLN A 23 7.30 28.32 10.48
C GLN A 23 7.40 26.98 9.74
N ARG A 24 8.48 26.74 9.00
CA ARG A 24 8.71 25.44 8.32
C ARG A 24 8.78 24.29 9.31
N GLN A 25 9.46 24.48 10.45
CA GLN A 25 9.54 23.50 11.52
C GLN A 25 8.15 23.23 12.13
N ALA A 26 7.35 24.27 12.38
CA ALA A 26 6.00 24.15 12.93
C ALA A 26 5.01 23.46 11.98
N ILE A 27 5.22 23.60 10.66
CA ILE A 27 4.46 22.89 9.63
C ILE A 27 4.89 21.43 9.56
N ALA A 28 6.20 21.16 9.53
CA ALA A 28 6.75 19.81 9.54
C ALA A 28 6.39 19.04 10.83
N SER A 29 6.25 19.75 11.95
CA SER A 29 5.90 19.20 13.25
C SER A 29 4.39 19.07 13.49
N ARG A 30 3.53 19.21 12.48
CA ARG A 30 2.07 18.95 12.58
C ARG A 30 1.72 17.60 11.93
N PRO A 31 2.14 16.46 12.54
CA PRO A 31 1.82 15.14 12.04
C PRO A 31 0.31 14.89 11.97
N GLU A 32 -0.51 15.65 12.71
CA GLU A 32 -1.97 15.54 12.65
C GLU A 32 -2.53 15.91 11.28
N LEU A 33 -1.96 16.90 10.59
CA LEU A 33 -2.39 17.27 9.23
C LEU A 33 -2.01 16.17 8.24
N HIS A 34 -0.79 15.63 8.34
CA HIS A 34 -0.34 14.50 7.53
C HIS A 34 -1.19 13.25 7.78
N ALA A 35 -1.57 12.98 9.03
CA ALA A 35 -2.45 11.88 9.38
C ALA A 35 -3.85 12.04 8.77
N GLN A 36 -4.41 13.25 8.78
CA GLN A 36 -5.69 13.55 8.15
C GLN A 36 -5.64 13.38 6.62
N LEU A 37 -4.57 13.86 5.97
CA LEU A 37 -4.36 13.66 4.53
C LEU A 37 -4.17 12.19 4.18
N ALA A 38 -3.41 11.43 4.97
CA ALA A 38 -3.24 9.99 4.78
C ALA A 38 -4.57 9.23 4.93
N THR A 39 -5.45 9.69 5.82
CA THR A 39 -6.79 9.12 6.01
C THR A 39 -7.65 9.35 4.76
N LEU A 40 -7.65 10.57 4.22
CA LEU A 40 -8.35 10.89 2.98
C LEU A 40 -7.83 10.08 1.77
N GLU A 41 -6.52 9.88 1.69
CA GLU A 41 -5.90 9.07 0.63
C GLU A 41 -6.37 7.61 0.72
N LYS A 42 -6.39 7.04 1.94
CA LYS A 42 -6.89 5.69 2.21
C LYS A 42 -8.37 5.55 1.82
N ASP A 43 -9.20 6.52 2.16
CA ASP A 43 -10.63 6.49 1.84
C ASP A 43 -10.87 6.54 0.32
N ARG A 44 -10.09 7.33 -0.41
CA ARG A 44 -10.12 7.36 -1.88
C ARG A 44 -9.73 6.01 -2.49
N GLN A 45 -8.69 5.36 -1.95
CA GLN A 45 -8.28 4.03 -2.39
C GLN A 45 -9.38 2.99 -2.11
N ALA A 46 -10.02 3.04 -0.94
CA ALA A 46 -11.12 2.15 -0.60
C ALA A 46 -12.31 2.30 -1.56
N LEU A 47 -12.67 3.53 -1.94
CA LEU A 47 -13.71 3.77 -2.95
C LEU A 47 -13.34 3.20 -4.32
N ASN A 48 -12.08 3.32 -4.74
CA ASN A 48 -11.62 2.76 -6.00
C ASN A 48 -11.66 1.22 -5.99
N LEU A 49 -11.26 0.59 -4.88
CA LEU A 49 -11.39 -0.86 -4.69
C LEU A 49 -12.84 -1.32 -4.67
N ALA A 50 -13.73 -0.58 -4.01
CA ALA A 50 -15.16 -0.87 -4.00
C ALA A 50 -15.79 -0.80 -5.41
N ARG A 51 -15.34 0.14 -6.24
CA ARG A 51 -15.74 0.21 -7.66
C ARG A 51 -15.19 -0.98 -8.46
N LEU A 52 -13.99 -1.43 -8.14
CA LEU A 52 -13.37 -2.58 -8.81
C LEU A 52 -14.06 -3.89 -8.44
N ALA A 53 -14.61 -4.01 -7.22
CA ALA A 53 -15.33 -5.18 -6.75
C ALA A 53 -16.61 -5.52 -7.55
N TYR A 54 -17.11 -4.61 -8.40
CA TYR A 54 -18.19 -4.93 -9.34
C TYR A 54 -17.68 -5.67 -10.59
N LYS A 55 -16.38 -5.62 -10.86
CA LYS A 55 -15.77 -6.35 -11.97
C LYS A 55 -15.39 -7.76 -11.48
N PRO A 56 -15.58 -8.78 -12.33
CA PRO A 56 -15.20 -10.13 -11.97
C PRO A 56 -13.68 -10.23 -11.87
N ASP A 57 -13.20 -11.05 -10.94
CA ASP A 57 -11.79 -11.37 -10.81
C ASP A 57 -11.43 -12.45 -11.84
N VAL A 58 -10.32 -12.24 -12.57
CA VAL A 58 -9.81 -13.22 -13.55
C VAL A 58 -8.52 -13.82 -13.03
N THR A 59 -8.51 -15.14 -12.85
CA THR A 59 -7.33 -15.88 -12.40
C THR A 59 -6.84 -16.80 -13.51
N LEU A 60 -5.53 -16.77 -13.80
CA LEU A 60 -4.86 -17.66 -14.74
C LEU A 60 -3.77 -18.46 -14.03
N GLY A 61 -3.71 -19.77 -14.27
CA GLY A 61 -2.70 -20.66 -13.72
C GLY A 61 -2.07 -21.52 -14.79
N ALA A 62 -0.80 -21.87 -14.60
CA ALA A 62 -0.07 -22.81 -15.42
C ALA A 62 0.77 -23.71 -14.50
N THR A 63 0.64 -25.02 -14.67
CA THR A 63 1.34 -26.02 -13.85
C THR A 63 1.97 -27.07 -14.75
N TRP A 64 3.26 -27.31 -14.57
CA TRP A 64 3.95 -28.48 -15.14
C TRP A 64 4.02 -29.58 -14.10
N ILE A 65 3.68 -30.80 -14.48
CA ILE A 65 3.66 -31.98 -13.62
C ILE A 65 4.57 -33.03 -14.28
N ASP A 66 5.73 -33.25 -13.68
CA ASP A 66 6.66 -34.32 -14.02
C ASP A 66 6.11 -35.66 -13.51
N VAL A 67 5.96 -36.63 -14.41
CA VAL A 67 5.47 -37.97 -14.06
C VAL A 67 6.64 -38.95 -14.14
N GLY A 68 7.25 -39.20 -12.98
CA GLY A 68 8.37 -40.15 -12.85
C GLY A 68 8.02 -41.57 -13.31
N SER A 69 8.95 -42.20 -14.03
CA SER A 69 8.76 -43.48 -14.73
C SER A 69 8.94 -44.75 -13.87
N THR A 70 8.98 -44.63 -12.54
CA THR A 70 9.25 -45.78 -11.65
C THR A 70 7.96 -46.57 -11.36
N GLY A 71 7.43 -47.27 -12.37
CA GLY A 71 6.22 -48.10 -12.23
C GLY A 71 6.03 -49.15 -13.33
N VAL A 72 6.42 -50.40 -13.03
CA VAL A 72 5.95 -51.72 -13.52
C VAL A 72 5.88 -52.02 -15.05
N SER A 73 6.00 -51.06 -15.97
CA SER A 73 5.83 -51.30 -17.43
C SER A 73 7.02 -50.83 -18.28
N PRO A 74 7.58 -51.67 -19.19
CA PRO A 74 8.69 -51.30 -20.08
C PRO A 74 8.34 -50.29 -21.17
N VAL A 75 7.05 -49.93 -21.30
CA VAL A 75 6.52 -48.98 -22.30
C VAL A 75 5.83 -47.77 -21.68
N ALA A 76 5.89 -47.60 -20.34
CA ALA A 76 5.38 -46.41 -19.68
C ALA A 76 6.42 -45.28 -19.75
N ASN A 77 6.46 -44.57 -20.87
CA ASN A 77 7.15 -43.30 -21.00
C ASN A 77 6.34 -42.23 -20.25
N GLY A 78 6.92 -41.72 -19.15
CA GLY A 78 6.39 -40.60 -18.39
C GLY A 78 6.04 -39.45 -19.33
N ASN A 79 4.74 -39.24 -19.51
CA ASN A 79 4.24 -38.14 -20.32
C ASN A 79 3.94 -37.01 -19.34
N ASP A 80 4.93 -36.14 -19.15
CA ASP A 80 4.77 -34.94 -18.34
C ASP A 80 3.51 -34.19 -18.78
N SER A 81 2.73 -33.71 -17.81
CA SER A 81 1.48 -33.03 -18.08
C SER A 81 1.60 -31.54 -17.85
N PHE A 82 1.03 -30.75 -18.76
CA PHE A 82 0.92 -29.31 -18.62
C PHE A 82 -0.56 -28.95 -18.44
N LEU A 83 -0.86 -28.26 -17.34
CA LEU A 83 -2.20 -27.81 -16.99
C LEU A 83 -2.26 -26.29 -17.11
N ILE A 84 -3.21 -25.80 -17.90
CA ILE A 84 -3.58 -24.38 -17.96
C ILE A 84 -4.95 -24.24 -17.31
N THR A 85 -5.08 -23.33 -16.34
CA THR A 85 -6.34 -23.01 -15.69
C THR A 85 -6.72 -21.56 -15.92
N ALA A 86 -8.02 -21.31 -16.12
CA ALA A 86 -8.60 -19.98 -16.15
C ALA A 86 -9.88 -19.99 -15.30
N GLY A 87 -10.03 -19.00 -14.43
CA GLY A 87 -11.18 -18.86 -13.54
C GLY A 87 -11.72 -17.43 -13.55
N ILE A 88 -13.04 -17.32 -13.36
CA ILE A 88 -13.77 -16.05 -13.23
C ILE A 88 -14.66 -16.18 -11.99
N THR A 89 -14.59 -15.22 -11.08
CA THR A 89 -15.40 -15.18 -9.84
C THR A 89 -16.03 -13.82 -9.62
#